data_AF-A0A7Z9JEB8-F1
#
_entry.id   AF-A0A7Z9JEB8-F1
#
_cell.length_a   1.000
_cell.length_b   1.000
_cell.length_c   1.000
_cell.angle_alpha   90.00
_cell.angle_beta   90.00
_cell.angle_gamma   90.00
#
_symmetry.space_group_name_H-M   'P 1'
#
loop_
_entity.id
_entity.type
_entity.pdbx_description
1 polymer ?
#
loop_
_entity_poly.entity_id
_entity_poly.type
_entity_poly.pdbx_seq_one_letter_code
_entity_poly.pdbx_strand_id
1 'polypeptide(L)'
;MRHLTRTGTTPFTDDLVAYYQFNLNTTDVLDRININHASLNGPAQKVLSTAPIAGGESHRLTVNSAGPQTFGPTQAQVTFGTINPNGEVVLSRLNLLPDSLPSNNPNTGNYWVINNYGSEPFDPLTALKLKSVNGYPIGNPADSRLFVRSANEDINNWVELCAAADFNGNSYNYNSSCGIANMGQFFVQSGNTNPIHMIYPYAYVNEQICDNDSIYLQVVSCFEILDQSPGATS
;
A
#
# COMPACT_ATOMS: atom_id res chain seq x y z
N MET A 1 -5.89 9.92 -10.98
CA MET A 1 -5.34 9.27 -9.76
C MET A 1 -3.84 9.59 -9.72
N ARG A 2 -3.29 10.09 -8.60
CA ARG A 2 -1.91 10.64 -8.52
C ARG A 2 -0.85 9.62 -8.08
N HIS A 3 -1.23 8.61 -7.29
CA HIS A 3 -0.30 7.74 -6.58
C HIS A 3 -0.11 6.35 -7.20
N LEU A 4 -0.93 5.99 -8.20
CA LEU A 4 -0.86 4.68 -8.82
C LEU A 4 0.08 4.66 -10.02
N THR A 5 0.92 3.64 -10.10
CA THR A 5 1.61 3.29 -11.34
C THR A 5 0.64 2.62 -12.31
N ARG A 6 0.87 2.85 -13.60
CA ARG A 6 0.05 2.29 -14.67
C ARG A 6 0.28 0.77 -14.78
N THR A 7 -0.79 -0.02 -14.83
CA THR A 7 -0.77 -1.47 -15.07
C THR A 7 -1.67 -1.85 -16.26
N GLY A 8 -1.39 -2.97 -16.94
CA GLY A 8 -2.24 -3.54 -18.00
C GLY A 8 -2.10 -2.94 -19.41
N THR A 9 -2.94 -3.42 -20.34
CA THR A 9 -3.10 -2.89 -21.69
C THR A 9 -3.87 -1.57 -21.63
N THR A 10 -3.36 -0.55 -22.31
CA THR A 10 -3.87 0.82 -22.24
C THR A 10 -4.96 1.08 -23.27
N PRO A 11 -6.21 1.39 -22.87
CA PRO A 11 -7.06 2.19 -23.72
C PRO A 11 -6.47 3.63 -23.79
N PHE A 12 -6.58 4.28 -24.95
CA PHE A 12 -6.13 5.67 -25.21
C PHE A 12 -4.60 5.90 -25.40
N THR A 13 -3.86 4.92 -25.90
CA THR A 13 -2.49 5.16 -26.41
C THR A 13 -2.41 5.58 -27.86
N ASP A 14 -3.54 5.54 -28.57
CA ASP A 14 -3.58 5.73 -30.03
C ASP A 14 -3.09 7.12 -30.46
N ASP A 15 -3.21 8.13 -29.60
CA ASP A 15 -2.75 9.51 -29.84
C ASP A 15 -1.43 9.86 -29.13
N LEU A 16 -0.80 8.92 -28.42
CA LEU A 16 0.40 9.16 -27.64
C LEU A 16 1.63 9.11 -28.57
N VAL A 17 2.30 10.25 -28.76
CA VAL A 17 3.45 10.34 -29.68
C VAL A 17 4.71 9.67 -29.12
N ALA A 18 4.91 9.71 -27.80
CA ALA A 18 6.01 9.03 -27.11
C ALA A 18 5.70 8.85 -25.61
N TYR A 19 6.18 7.77 -24.99
CA TYR A 19 6.12 7.57 -23.53
C TYR A 19 7.47 7.12 -22.99
N TYR A 20 8.24 8.08 -22.49
CA TYR A 20 9.58 7.85 -21.95
C TYR A 20 9.55 7.35 -20.52
N GLN A 21 10.20 6.20 -20.26
CA GLN A 21 10.38 5.66 -18.92
C GLN A 21 11.82 5.82 -18.43
N PHE A 22 11.95 6.34 -17.20
CA PHE A 22 13.23 6.58 -16.52
C PHE A 22 13.55 5.51 -15.46
N ASN A 23 12.83 4.39 -15.45
CA ASN A 23 12.86 3.37 -14.40
C ASN A 23 13.86 2.22 -14.65
N LEU A 24 14.75 2.36 -15.64
CA LEU A 24 15.86 1.42 -15.88
C LEU A 24 17.17 1.98 -15.36
N ASN A 25 18.01 1.11 -14.78
CA ASN A 25 19.34 1.43 -14.26
C ASN A 25 20.42 1.54 -15.36
N THR A 26 20.03 1.96 -16.56
CA THR A 26 20.94 2.25 -17.68
C THR A 26 20.82 3.74 -18.06
N THR A 27 21.67 4.22 -18.96
CA THR A 27 21.54 5.56 -19.55
C THR A 27 20.39 5.66 -20.55
N ASP A 28 19.82 4.54 -20.96
CA ASP A 28 18.76 4.50 -21.96
C ASP A 28 17.42 4.90 -21.34
N VAL A 29 16.66 5.67 -22.09
CA VAL A 29 15.30 6.11 -21.78
C VAL A 29 14.39 5.53 -22.84
N LEU A 30 13.66 4.49 -22.46
CA LEU A 30 12.83 3.75 -23.40
C LEU A 30 11.53 4.50 -23.68
N ASP A 31 11.26 4.72 -24.95
CA ASP A 31 9.91 4.98 -25.44
C ASP A 31 9.12 3.68 -25.43
N ARG A 32 7.98 3.68 -24.74
CA ARG A 32 7.10 2.51 -24.58
C ARG A 32 5.91 2.51 -25.53
N ILE A 33 5.82 3.51 -26.42
CA ILE A 33 4.78 3.58 -27.45
C ILE A 33 5.40 3.35 -28.82
N ASN A 34 6.51 4.03 -29.13
CA ASN A 34 7.21 3.90 -30.40
C ASN A 34 8.66 3.47 -30.20
N ILE A 35 9.47 3.58 -31.26
CA ILE A 35 10.89 3.21 -31.29
C ILE A 35 11.82 4.40 -31.02
N ASN A 36 11.28 5.56 -30.62
CA ASN A 36 12.05 6.79 -30.44
C ASN A 36 12.78 6.82 -29.10
N HIS A 37 13.57 5.79 -28.80
CA HIS A 37 14.33 5.70 -27.56
C HIS A 37 15.34 6.85 -27.45
N ALA A 38 15.56 7.33 -26.23
CA ALA A 38 16.50 8.39 -25.93
C ALA A 38 17.63 7.86 -25.02
N SER A 39 18.68 8.64 -24.85
CA SER A 39 19.73 8.40 -23.87
C SER A 39 20.05 9.68 -23.10
N LEU A 40 20.49 9.53 -21.86
CA LEU A 40 20.98 10.66 -21.06
C LEU A 40 22.28 11.20 -21.69
N ASN A 41 22.42 12.51 -21.76
CA ASN A 41 23.59 13.18 -22.32
C ASN A 41 24.30 14.04 -21.27
N GLY A 42 25.63 14.12 -21.36
CA GLY A 42 26.47 14.94 -20.49
C GLY A 42 26.32 14.59 -19.00
N PRO A 43 26.10 15.57 -18.11
CA PRO A 43 25.99 15.34 -16.67
C PRO A 43 24.60 14.85 -16.22
N ALA A 44 23.68 14.51 -17.13
CA ALA A 44 22.34 14.06 -16.76
C ALA A 44 22.38 12.69 -16.05
N GLN A 45 21.65 12.59 -14.93
CA GLN A 45 21.59 11.38 -14.12
C GLN A 45 20.13 11.01 -13.79
N LYS A 46 19.87 9.71 -13.67
CA LYS A 46 18.66 9.19 -13.01
C LYS A 46 18.93 9.11 -11.52
N VAL A 47 17.96 9.55 -10.72
CA VAL A 47 17.99 9.46 -9.27
C VAL A 47 16.85 8.59 -8.79
N LEU A 48 17.05 7.91 -7.66
CA LEU A 48 16.00 7.11 -7.04
C LEU A 48 14.85 8.05 -6.64
N SER A 49 13.63 7.71 -7.07
CA SER A 49 12.43 8.44 -6.68
C SER A 49 12.00 8.03 -5.28
N THR A 50 11.80 9.01 -4.41
CA THR A 50 11.23 8.89 -3.07
C THR A 50 9.72 9.18 -3.04
N ALA A 51 9.14 9.57 -4.18
CA ALA A 51 7.72 9.89 -4.28
C ALA A 51 6.82 8.70 -3.88
N PRO A 52 5.68 8.94 -3.20
CA PRO A 52 4.76 7.89 -2.80
C PRO A 52 3.92 7.41 -3.99
N ILE A 53 4.54 6.63 -4.87
CA ILE A 53 3.95 6.05 -6.09
C ILE A 53 4.21 4.55 -6.14
N ALA A 54 3.16 3.75 -6.36
CA ALA A 54 3.29 2.30 -6.51
C ALA A 54 2.09 1.69 -7.22
N GLY A 55 2.15 0.38 -7.49
CA GLY A 55 0.96 -0.38 -7.87
C GLY A 55 -0.02 -0.47 -6.69
N GLY A 56 -1.29 -0.72 -6.97
CA GLY A 56 -2.31 -0.82 -5.94
C GLY A 56 -3.69 -0.42 -6.45
N GLU A 57 -4.54 0.02 -5.53
CA GLU A 57 -5.93 0.37 -5.80
C GLU A 57 -6.20 1.82 -5.44
N SER A 58 -7.11 2.49 -6.16
CA SER A 58 -7.52 3.84 -5.79
C SER A 58 -8.96 4.10 -6.18
N HIS A 59 -9.61 4.93 -5.38
CA HIS A 59 -11.00 5.31 -5.57
C HIS A 59 -11.19 6.78 -5.25
N ARG A 60 -12.08 7.44 -6.00
CA ARG A 60 -12.46 8.84 -5.79
C ARG A 60 -13.95 8.90 -5.48
N LEU A 61 -14.31 9.75 -4.55
CA LEU A 61 -15.71 10.04 -4.19
C LEU A 61 -15.87 11.54 -3.98
N THR A 62 -17.08 12.04 -4.20
CA THR A 62 -17.48 13.36 -3.72
C THR A 62 -18.13 13.19 -2.34
N VAL A 63 -17.54 13.81 -1.32
CA VAL A 63 -18.02 13.76 0.07
C VAL A 63 -18.73 15.06 0.39
N ASN A 64 -20.07 15.02 0.50
CA ASN A 64 -20.91 16.20 0.76
C ASN A 64 -21.79 16.06 2.02
N SER A 65 -21.61 14.99 2.78
CA SER A 65 -22.38 14.73 3.99
C SER A 65 -21.55 14.00 5.02
N ALA A 66 -21.92 14.14 6.28
CA ALA A 66 -21.39 13.35 7.39
C ALA A 66 -21.64 11.84 7.17
N GLY A 67 -20.89 11.03 7.91
CA GLY A 67 -21.06 9.58 7.96
C GLY A 67 -20.06 8.78 7.12
N PRO A 68 -20.27 7.45 7.04
CA PRO A 68 -19.31 6.52 6.44
C PRO A 68 -19.27 6.61 4.91
N GLN A 69 -18.07 6.72 4.36
CA GLN A 69 -17.77 6.74 2.92
C GLN A 69 -16.86 5.57 2.55
N THR A 70 -17.33 4.65 1.70
CA THR A 70 -16.60 3.42 1.32
C THR A 70 -15.84 3.60 0.01
N PHE A 71 -14.52 3.42 0.03
CA PHE A 71 -13.64 3.58 -1.12
C PHE A 71 -13.46 2.27 -1.90
N GLY A 72 -14.54 1.78 -2.52
CA GLY A 72 -14.63 0.61 -3.41
C GLY A 72 -13.43 -0.36 -3.44
N PRO A 73 -12.57 -0.31 -4.47
CA PRO A 73 -11.48 -1.27 -4.69
C PRO A 73 -10.38 -1.24 -3.62
N THR A 74 -10.22 -0.10 -2.93
CA THR A 74 -9.27 -0.02 -1.80
C THR A 74 -9.79 -0.73 -0.55
N GLN A 75 -11.11 -0.97 -0.50
CA GLN A 75 -11.85 -1.55 0.62
C GLN A 75 -11.70 -0.79 1.94
N ALA A 76 -11.14 0.43 1.91
CA ALA A 76 -11.10 1.34 3.04
C ALA A 76 -12.44 2.07 3.19
N GLN A 77 -12.72 2.56 4.39
CA GLN A 77 -13.82 3.49 4.62
C GLN A 77 -13.38 4.58 5.61
N VAL A 78 -13.87 5.78 5.35
CA VAL A 78 -13.63 6.97 6.15
C VAL A 78 -14.97 7.51 6.62
N THR A 79 -15.13 7.76 7.91
CA THR A 79 -16.36 8.32 8.49
C THR A 79 -16.13 9.78 8.84
N PHE A 80 -16.76 10.69 8.09
CA PHE A 80 -16.61 12.13 8.25
C PHE A 80 -17.60 12.71 9.27
N GLY A 81 -17.20 13.79 9.94
CA GLY A 81 -18.04 14.59 10.83
C GLY A 81 -19.02 15.51 10.10
N THR A 82 -19.57 16.49 10.82
CA THR A 82 -20.59 17.40 10.29
C THR A 82 -19.96 18.38 9.31
N ILE A 83 -18.87 19.04 9.71
CA ILE A 83 -18.01 19.79 8.81
C ILE A 83 -17.17 18.76 8.07
N ASN A 84 -17.46 18.58 6.78
CA ASN A 84 -16.84 17.59 5.92
C ASN A 84 -16.19 18.28 4.71
N PRO A 85 -15.36 17.57 3.94
CA PRO A 85 -14.70 18.12 2.77
C PRO A 85 -15.57 18.86 1.76
N ASN A 86 -16.86 18.54 1.63
CA ASN A 86 -17.75 19.12 0.61
C ASN A 86 -17.10 19.16 -0.79
N GLY A 87 -16.50 18.05 -1.21
CA GLY A 87 -15.67 17.99 -2.40
C GLY A 87 -15.07 16.61 -2.68
N GLU A 88 -14.18 16.54 -3.66
CA GLU A 88 -13.54 15.28 -4.06
C GLU A 88 -12.53 14.82 -3.01
N VAL A 89 -12.65 13.56 -2.59
CA VAL A 89 -11.65 12.86 -1.79
C VAL A 89 -11.16 11.66 -2.59
N VAL A 90 -9.84 11.49 -2.67
CA VAL A 90 -9.20 10.37 -3.36
C VAL A 90 -8.41 9.56 -2.35
N LEU A 91 -8.72 8.27 -2.26
CA LEU A 91 -7.98 7.31 -1.45
C LEU A 91 -7.24 6.34 -2.36
N SER A 92 -5.95 6.16 -2.10
CA SER A 92 -5.10 5.17 -2.77
C SER A 92 -4.52 4.22 -1.73
N ARG A 93 -4.59 2.91 -1.96
CA ARG A 93 -3.83 1.89 -1.23
C ARG A 93 -2.67 1.45 -2.12
N LEU A 94 -1.46 1.65 -1.64
CA LEU A 94 -0.23 1.32 -2.34
C LEU A 94 0.32 0.00 -1.81
N ASN A 95 0.49 -0.99 -2.69
CA ASN A 95 0.94 -2.34 -2.36
C ASN A 95 2.47 -2.44 -2.36
N LEU A 96 3.11 -1.47 -1.72
CA LEU A 96 4.56 -1.37 -1.51
C LEU A 96 4.78 -0.68 -0.17
N LEU A 97 5.97 -0.80 0.40
CA LEU A 97 6.38 0.02 1.54
C LEU A 97 6.61 1.48 1.11
N PRO A 98 6.41 2.46 2.01
CA PRO A 98 6.91 3.81 1.78
C PRO A 98 8.44 3.81 1.66
N ASP A 99 8.99 4.88 1.06
CA ASP A 99 10.44 5.10 0.89
C ASP A 99 11.22 5.02 2.22
N SER A 100 10.55 5.38 3.31
CA SER A 100 11.08 5.38 4.67
C SER A 100 10.02 4.88 5.65
N LEU A 101 10.45 4.04 6.59
CA LEU A 101 9.60 3.45 7.62
C LEU A 101 9.75 4.22 8.94
N PRO A 102 8.69 4.30 9.78
CA PRO A 102 8.80 4.87 11.12
C PRO A 102 9.80 4.11 12.01
N SER A 103 9.86 2.78 11.85
CA SER A 103 10.82 1.90 12.53
C SER A 103 11.01 0.58 11.76
N ASN A 104 11.83 -0.32 12.28
CA ASN A 104 12.00 -1.67 11.75
C ASN A 104 10.96 -2.68 12.26
N ASN A 105 9.95 -2.24 13.01
CA ASN A 105 8.92 -3.13 13.53
C ASN A 105 8.06 -3.76 12.41
N PRO A 106 7.43 -4.92 12.66
CA PRO A 106 6.52 -5.55 11.72
C PRO A 106 5.40 -4.62 11.26
N ASN A 107 5.00 -4.70 9.99
CA ASN A 107 4.04 -3.79 9.37
C ASN A 107 3.16 -4.49 8.33
N THR A 108 2.18 -3.78 7.77
CA THR A 108 1.19 -4.37 6.86
C THR A 108 1.69 -4.65 5.44
N GLY A 109 2.89 -4.20 5.07
CA GLY A 109 3.43 -4.36 3.71
C GLY A 109 2.78 -3.45 2.66
N ASN A 110 1.88 -2.56 3.09
CA ASN A 110 1.16 -1.60 2.25
C ASN A 110 0.89 -0.33 3.06
N TYR A 111 0.63 0.79 2.39
CA TYR A 111 0.21 2.05 3.02
C TYR A 111 -0.91 2.71 2.21
N TRP A 112 -1.51 3.74 2.80
CA TRP A 112 -2.62 4.47 2.20
C TRP A 112 -2.25 5.93 2.03
N VAL A 113 -2.76 6.56 0.97
CA VAL A 113 -2.70 8.00 0.78
C VAL A 113 -4.10 8.50 0.57
N ILE A 114 -4.55 9.42 1.43
CA ILE A 114 -5.84 10.10 1.30
C ILE A 114 -5.54 11.54 0.92
N ASN A 115 -6.20 12.02 -0.12
CA ASN A 115 -6.13 13.40 -0.57
C ASN A 115 -7.50 14.04 -0.50
N ASN A 116 -7.59 15.19 0.15
CA ASN A 116 -8.75 16.06 0.10
C ASN A 116 -8.56 17.13 -0.97
N TYR A 117 -9.48 17.23 -1.92
CA TYR A 117 -9.56 18.30 -2.93
C TYR A 117 -10.81 19.18 -2.72
N GLY A 118 -11.49 19.01 -1.59
CA GLY A 118 -12.60 19.86 -1.15
C GLY A 118 -12.14 21.02 -0.27
N SER A 119 -13.06 21.47 0.58
CA SER A 119 -12.89 22.51 1.57
C SER A 119 -12.09 22.02 2.78
N GLU A 120 -11.37 22.96 3.40
CA GLU A 120 -10.61 22.80 4.64
C GLU A 120 -10.90 24.01 5.55
N PRO A 121 -10.91 23.86 6.90
CA PRO A 121 -10.75 22.60 7.64
C PRO A 121 -12.03 21.74 7.61
N PHE A 122 -11.89 20.43 7.87
CA PHE A 122 -13.00 19.53 8.19
C PHE A 122 -12.90 19.00 9.64
N ASP A 123 -14.01 18.50 10.19
CA ASP A 123 -14.03 17.90 11.54
C ASP A 123 -13.11 16.68 11.59
N PRO A 124 -12.44 16.40 12.73
CA PRO A 124 -11.70 15.15 12.89
C PRO A 124 -12.54 13.93 12.53
N LEU A 125 -11.94 12.97 11.83
CA LEU A 125 -12.62 11.75 11.41
C LEU A 125 -13.20 11.01 12.62
N THR A 126 -14.44 10.56 12.51
CA THR A 126 -15.08 9.76 13.55
C THR A 126 -14.57 8.32 13.54
N ALA A 127 -14.25 7.81 12.35
CA ALA A 127 -13.62 6.50 12.18
C ALA A 127 -12.83 6.43 10.88
N LEU A 128 -11.77 5.64 10.90
CA LEU A 128 -10.98 5.26 9.74
C LEU A 128 -10.79 3.75 9.77
N LYS A 129 -11.16 3.07 8.69
CA LYS A 129 -10.92 1.64 8.55
C LYS A 129 -10.06 1.33 7.33
N LEU A 130 -8.97 0.63 7.58
CA LEU A 130 -7.92 0.36 6.59
C LEU A 130 -7.82 -1.14 6.37
N LYS A 131 -8.27 -1.60 5.20
CA LYS A 131 -8.22 -3.00 4.79
C LYS A 131 -6.80 -3.38 4.38
N SER A 132 -6.16 -4.18 5.22
CA SER A 132 -4.86 -4.76 4.93
C SER A 132 -4.96 -5.83 3.84
N VAL A 133 -3.96 -5.90 2.96
CA VAL A 133 -3.87 -6.94 1.93
C VAL A 133 -3.28 -8.21 2.51
N ASN A 134 -2.14 -8.08 3.18
CA ASN A 134 -1.34 -9.22 3.63
C ASN A 134 -1.10 -9.24 5.14
N GLY A 135 -1.14 -8.09 5.83
CA GLY A 135 -0.79 -7.97 7.25
C GLY A 135 -1.97 -8.12 8.21
N TYR A 136 -1.89 -9.04 9.18
CA TYR A 136 -2.83 -9.13 10.31
C TYR A 136 -2.09 -9.12 11.65
N PRO A 137 -2.65 -8.52 12.70
CA PRO A 137 -2.01 -8.49 14.02
C PRO A 137 -2.10 -9.87 14.68
N ILE A 138 -1.03 -10.30 15.35
CA ILE A 138 -1.09 -11.39 16.31
C ILE A 138 -1.26 -10.82 17.71
N GLY A 139 -2.26 -11.33 18.44
CA GLY A 139 -2.54 -10.89 19.81
C GLY A 139 -3.43 -9.65 19.84
N ASN A 140 -3.03 -8.64 20.62
CA ASN A 140 -3.85 -7.45 20.85
C ASN A 140 -3.82 -6.52 19.63
N PRO A 141 -4.97 -6.22 18.97
CA PRO A 141 -5.01 -5.27 17.86
C PRO A 141 -4.44 -3.89 18.19
N ALA A 142 -4.51 -3.45 19.46
CA ALA A 142 -3.98 -2.17 19.90
C ALA A 142 -2.45 -2.04 19.75
N ASP A 143 -1.73 -3.16 19.58
CA ASP A 143 -0.31 -3.12 19.23
C ASP A 143 -0.08 -2.58 17.82
N SER A 144 -1.08 -2.61 16.94
CA SER A 144 -1.01 -1.98 15.61
C SER A 144 -1.27 -0.49 15.71
N ARG A 145 -0.22 0.30 15.49
CA ARG A 145 -0.24 1.77 15.57
C ARG A 145 -0.44 2.39 14.20
N LEU A 146 -1.16 3.50 14.17
CA LEU A 146 -1.33 4.34 12.99
C LEU A 146 -0.27 5.44 12.97
N PHE A 147 0.51 5.47 11.90
CA PHE A 147 1.46 6.52 11.61
C PHE A 147 0.95 7.41 10.47
N VAL A 148 1.21 8.71 10.57
CA VAL A 148 0.80 9.72 9.60
C VAL A 148 1.97 10.60 9.17
N ARG A 149 1.92 11.06 7.91
CA ARG A 149 2.71 12.19 7.40
C ARG A 149 1.98 12.86 6.23
N SER A 150 2.50 13.96 5.70
CA SER A 150 1.87 14.70 4.60
C SER A 150 1.76 13.87 3.31
N ALA A 151 0.73 14.12 2.50
CA ALA A 151 0.38 13.27 1.34
C ALA A 151 1.48 13.09 0.27
N ASN A 152 2.37 14.07 0.13
CA ASN A 152 3.51 14.06 -0.80
C ASN A 152 4.86 13.99 -0.11
N GLU A 153 4.86 13.79 1.21
CA GLU A 153 6.08 13.73 2.01
C GLU A 153 6.98 12.56 1.61
N ASP A 154 8.27 12.84 1.56
CA ASP A 154 9.31 11.89 1.18
C ASP A 154 10.48 11.88 2.18
N ILE A 155 10.35 12.63 3.28
CA ILE A 155 11.25 12.58 4.43
C ILE A 155 10.69 11.61 5.48
N ASN A 156 11.59 10.99 6.25
CA ASN A 156 11.21 10.15 7.39
C ASN A 156 10.80 11.01 8.61
N ASN A 157 9.57 11.53 8.59
CA ASN A 157 8.98 12.34 9.66
C ASN A 157 7.62 11.79 10.13
N TRP A 158 7.46 10.46 10.07
CA TRP A 158 6.25 9.79 10.53
C TRP A 158 5.92 10.13 11.98
N VAL A 159 4.66 10.45 12.24
CA VAL A 159 4.13 10.70 13.58
C VAL A 159 3.16 9.59 13.95
N GLU A 160 3.35 8.94 15.10
CA GLU A 160 2.36 8.02 15.66
C GLU A 160 1.13 8.80 16.13
N LEU A 161 -0.07 8.41 15.67
CA LEU A 161 -1.33 9.01 16.13
C LEU A 161 -1.97 8.24 17.27
N CYS A 162 -2.18 6.93 17.09
CA CYS A 162 -2.99 6.14 17.99
C CYS A 162 -2.84 4.63 17.74
N ALA A 163 -3.35 3.83 18.67
CA ALA A 163 -3.54 2.40 18.53
C ALA A 163 -4.83 2.07 17.77
N ALA A 164 -4.86 0.94 17.05
CA ALA A 164 -6.09 0.40 16.48
C ALA A 164 -7.06 0.00 17.61
N ALA A 165 -8.33 0.34 17.44
CA ALA A 165 -9.39 -0.01 18.39
C ALA A 165 -9.71 -1.51 18.34
N ASP A 166 -9.74 -2.07 17.13
CA ASP A 166 -9.92 -3.50 16.89
C ASP A 166 -9.39 -3.90 15.50
N PHE A 167 -9.43 -5.21 15.22
CA PHE A 167 -9.17 -5.78 13.91
C PHE A 167 -10.33 -6.70 13.52
N ASN A 168 -11.10 -6.32 12.50
CA ASN A 168 -12.26 -7.08 12.03
C ASN A 168 -12.36 -7.02 10.49
N GLY A 169 -12.72 -8.13 9.86
CA GLY A 169 -12.88 -8.21 8.41
C GLY A 169 -11.59 -7.84 7.66
N ASN A 170 -10.44 -8.26 8.19
CA ASN A 170 -9.08 -7.90 7.78
C ASN A 170 -8.81 -6.39 7.68
N SER A 171 -9.52 -5.59 8.49
CA SER A 171 -9.35 -4.14 8.54
C SER A 171 -8.92 -3.72 9.93
N TYR A 172 -7.94 -2.82 9.97
CA TYR A 172 -7.58 -2.09 11.18
C TYR A 172 -8.58 -0.95 11.34
N ASN A 173 -9.27 -0.91 12.49
CA ASN A 173 -10.29 0.07 12.78
C ASN A 173 -9.75 1.10 13.77
N TYR A 174 -9.81 2.37 13.39
CA TYR A 174 -9.42 3.52 14.19
C TYR A 174 -10.65 4.38 14.46
N ASN A 175 -10.76 4.92 15.66
CA ASN A 175 -11.91 5.70 16.10
C ASN A 175 -11.54 7.18 16.32
N SER A 176 -12.50 7.98 16.77
CA SER A 176 -12.34 9.42 16.95
C SER A 176 -11.23 9.81 17.93
N SER A 177 -10.75 8.90 18.80
CA SER A 177 -9.64 9.19 19.71
C SER A 177 -8.32 9.47 18.97
N CYS A 178 -8.19 9.05 17.71
CA CYS A 178 -7.04 9.34 16.86
C CYS A 178 -6.96 10.78 16.37
N GLY A 179 -8.04 11.57 16.49
CA GLY A 179 -8.02 13.00 16.18
C GLY A 179 -7.60 13.37 14.74
N ILE A 180 -7.89 12.52 13.76
CA ILE A 180 -7.42 12.70 12.38
C ILE A 180 -8.15 13.88 11.73
N ALA A 181 -7.52 15.06 11.73
CA ALA A 181 -8.06 16.30 11.18
C ALA A 181 -7.41 16.73 9.86
N ASN A 182 -6.41 15.99 9.38
CA ASN A 182 -5.71 16.26 8.13
C ASN A 182 -5.54 14.97 7.34
N MET A 183 -5.71 15.07 6.02
CA MET A 183 -5.45 13.96 5.11
C MET A 183 -3.97 13.89 4.74
N GLY A 184 -3.48 12.68 4.46
CA GLY A 184 -2.06 12.45 4.25
C GLY A 184 -1.75 11.01 3.87
N GLN A 185 -0.52 10.61 4.14
CA GLN A 185 -0.11 9.21 4.10
C GLN A 185 -0.40 8.57 5.46
N PHE A 186 -0.91 7.34 5.43
CA PHE A 186 -1.24 6.55 6.60
C PHE A 186 -0.55 5.20 6.49
N PHE A 187 0.14 4.80 7.55
CA PHE A 187 0.86 3.53 7.60
C PHE A 187 0.56 2.80 8.90
N VAL A 188 0.41 1.48 8.82
CA VAL A 188 0.12 0.62 9.96
C VAL A 188 1.34 -0.22 10.27
N GLN A 189 1.87 -0.04 11.48
CA GLN A 189 3.04 -0.74 11.98
C GLN A 189 2.83 -1.13 13.44
N SER A 190 3.43 -2.24 13.85
CA SER A 190 3.43 -2.66 15.25
C SER A 190 4.20 -1.66 16.12
N GLY A 191 3.63 -1.27 17.26
CA GLY A 191 4.28 -0.43 18.27
C GLY A 191 5.40 -1.17 19.04
N ASN A 192 5.56 -2.47 18.81
CA ASN A 192 6.57 -3.31 19.43
C ASN A 192 7.06 -4.38 18.42
N THR A 193 7.76 -5.39 18.90
CA THR A 193 8.26 -6.50 18.06
C THR A 193 7.21 -7.57 17.76
N ASN A 194 5.97 -7.44 18.25
CA ASN A 194 4.91 -8.40 17.95
C ASN A 194 4.62 -8.42 16.45
N PRO A 195 4.45 -9.60 15.87
CA PRO A 195 4.37 -9.74 14.43
C PRO A 195 3.03 -9.24 13.88
N ILE A 196 3.12 -8.52 12.77
CA ILE A 196 2.05 -8.41 11.79
C ILE A 196 2.41 -9.43 10.71
N HIS A 197 1.68 -10.54 10.67
CA HIS A 197 1.98 -11.62 9.73
C HIS A 197 1.57 -11.21 8.33
N MET A 198 2.50 -11.25 7.38
CA MET A 198 2.22 -11.13 5.95
C MET A 198 1.84 -12.51 5.40
N ILE A 199 0.62 -12.66 4.90
CA ILE A 199 0.24 -13.83 4.10
C ILE A 199 0.81 -13.60 2.70
N TYR A 200 1.77 -14.42 2.29
CA TYR A 200 2.12 -14.54 0.88
C TYR A 200 1.11 -15.48 0.21
N PRO A 201 0.40 -15.07 -0.85
CA PRO A 201 -0.41 -16.00 -1.61
C PRO A 201 0.52 -17.01 -2.28
N TYR A 202 0.46 -18.27 -1.86
CA TYR A 202 1.03 -19.38 -2.62
C TYR A 202 -0.10 -20.05 -3.41
N ALA A 203 0.17 -20.40 -4.66
CA ALA A 203 -0.74 -21.19 -5.47
C ALA A 203 -0.41 -22.67 -5.29
N TYR A 204 -1.40 -23.50 -4.99
CA TYR A 204 -1.26 -24.95 -5.13
C TYR A 204 -1.14 -25.27 -6.62
N VAL A 205 0.04 -25.70 -7.07
CA VAL A 205 0.19 -26.37 -8.36
C VAL A 205 -0.27 -27.81 -8.14
N ASN A 206 -1.30 -28.23 -8.87
CA ASN A 206 -1.82 -29.59 -8.79
C ASN A 206 -0.70 -30.58 -9.17
N GLU A 207 -0.32 -31.46 -8.25
CA GLU A 207 0.71 -32.48 -8.47
C GLU A 207 0.19 -33.55 -9.43
N GLN A 208 0.30 -33.30 -10.73
CA GLN A 208 0.28 -34.36 -11.73
C GLN A 208 1.16 -34.03 -12.94
N ILE A 209 2.42 -33.64 -12.71
CA ILE A 209 3.50 -33.83 -13.68
C ILE A 209 4.80 -34.01 -12.90
N CYS A 210 5.26 -35.25 -12.75
CA CYS A 210 6.68 -35.64 -12.61
C CYS A 210 6.80 -37.16 -12.80
N ASP A 211 6.27 -37.68 -13.91
CA ASP A 211 6.76 -38.96 -14.46
C ASP A 211 7.82 -38.60 -15.51
N ASN A 212 9.09 -38.87 -15.14
CA ASN A 212 10.25 -38.99 -16.04
C ASN A 212 10.75 -37.75 -16.79
N ASP A 213 11.14 -36.68 -16.10
CA ASP A 213 12.23 -35.86 -16.66
C ASP A 213 13.16 -35.26 -15.59
N SER A 214 14.46 -35.36 -15.87
CA SER A 214 15.54 -34.94 -14.98
C SER A 214 15.58 -33.42 -14.87
N ILE A 215 15.42 -32.91 -13.65
CA ILE A 215 15.47 -31.47 -13.34
C ILE A 215 16.92 -30.97 -13.44
N TYR A 216 17.19 -30.10 -14.42
CA TYR A 216 18.31 -29.15 -14.34
C TYR A 216 17.90 -28.01 -13.41
N LEU A 217 18.78 -27.65 -12.47
CA LEU A 217 18.58 -26.58 -11.50
C LEU A 217 18.39 -25.21 -12.20
N GLN A 218 17.14 -24.80 -12.37
CA GLN A 218 16.74 -23.41 -12.52
C GLN A 218 15.62 -23.15 -11.48
N VAL A 219 16.04 -22.59 -10.34
CA VAL A 219 15.25 -22.13 -9.16
C VAL A 219 13.87 -22.81 -9.00
N VAL A 220 13.92 -24.08 -8.57
CA VAL A 220 12.83 -24.73 -7.85
C VAL A 220 13.39 -25.07 -6.48
N SER A 221 12.86 -24.44 -5.42
CA SER A 221 13.07 -24.89 -4.06
C SER A 221 11.72 -25.32 -3.50
N CYS A 222 11.46 -26.64 -3.53
CA CYS A 222 10.57 -27.27 -2.55
C CYS A 222 11.15 -27.00 -1.17
N PHE A 223 10.42 -26.29 -0.33
CA PHE A 223 10.79 -26.07 1.06
C PHE A 223 9.94 -27.00 1.92
N GLU A 224 10.61 -27.91 2.62
CA GLU A 224 10.01 -28.78 3.63
C GLU A 224 9.94 -27.99 4.94
N ILE A 225 8.73 -27.72 5.46
CA ILE A 225 8.57 -27.26 6.85
C ILE A 225 8.38 -28.51 7.70
N LEU A 226 9.42 -28.87 8.45
CA LEU A 226 9.34 -29.84 9.53
C LEU A 226 8.51 -29.23 10.67
N ASP A 227 7.29 -29.72 10.87
CA ASP A 227 6.55 -29.50 12.11
C ASP A 227 7.07 -30.51 13.16
N GLN A 228 7.85 -30.04 14.13
CA GLN A 228 8.15 -30.82 15.33
C GLN A 228 7.02 -30.60 16.34
N SER A 229 6.03 -31.50 16.34
CA SER A 229 5.10 -31.60 17.47
C SER A 229 5.83 -32.20 18.69
N PRO A 230 5.68 -31.64 19.90
CA PRO A 230 6.25 -32.21 21.11
C PRO A 230 5.49 -33.47 21.52
N GLY A 231 6.25 -34.52 21.85
CA GLY A 231 5.72 -35.84 22.19
C GLY A 231 4.80 -35.85 23.39
N ALA A 232 3.84 -36.78 23.36
CA ALA A 232 3.12 -37.25 24.53
C ALA A 232 3.22 -38.78 24.58
N THR A 233 3.97 -39.23 25.58
CA THR A 233 4.03 -40.60 26.09
C THR A 233 2.70 -41.02 26.72
N SER A 234 2.17 -42.17 26.32
CA SER A 234 1.82 -43.33 27.18
C SER A 234 1.15 -44.40 26.33
#